data_AF-A0A1H2KEV0-F1
#
_entry.id   AF-A0A1H2KEV0-F1
#
_cell.length_a   1.000
_cell.length_b   1.000
_cell.length_c   1.000
_cell.angle_alpha   90.00
_cell.angle_beta   90.00
_cell.angle_gamma   90.00
#
_symmetry.space_group_name_H-M   'P 1'
#
loop_
_entity.id
_entity.type
_entity.pdbx_description
1 polymer ?
#
loop_
_entity_poly.entity_id
_entity_poly.type
_entity_poly.pdbx_seq_one_letter_code
_entity_poly.pdbx_strand_id
1 'polypeptide(L)'
;MSIGAIENQFWTELCDVLELPDAMRHDHLDSKRWDEYRIILENRVAEYDRAELDALFDGRNTCYAPVLTISEAVEHPHNRARNTFVTVDGVVQPAPAPRFDGRPPTSPRPRRAPGADTVEVLGETGFSPTEIESLLADGVVDSTP
;
A
#
# COMPACT_ATOMS: atom_id res chain seq x y z
N MET A 1 -13.30 -5.82 -0.85
CA MET A 1 -12.63 -6.68 0.15
C MET A 1 -12.00 -7.87 -0.54
N SER A 2 -11.16 -8.63 0.17
CA SER A 2 -10.56 -9.88 -0.30
C SER A 2 -10.66 -10.94 0.79
N ILE A 3 -11.02 -12.17 0.41
CA ILE A 3 -11.06 -13.34 1.30
C ILE A 3 -10.15 -14.41 0.69
N GLY A 4 -9.23 -14.96 1.47
CA GLY A 4 -8.22 -15.93 1.05
C GLY A 4 -8.13 -17.14 1.99
N ALA A 5 -9.28 -17.67 2.42
CA ALA A 5 -9.38 -18.75 3.42
C ALA A 5 -9.17 -20.15 2.80
N ILE A 6 -7.97 -20.47 2.34
CA ILE A 6 -7.68 -21.74 1.62
C ILE A 6 -7.51 -22.90 2.62
N GLU A 7 -6.84 -22.68 3.73
CA GLU A 7 -6.59 -23.70 4.75
C GLU A 7 -7.87 -24.01 5.54
N ASN A 8 -8.08 -25.30 5.87
CA ASN A 8 -9.31 -25.78 6.52
C ASN A 8 -9.73 -24.97 7.76
N GLN A 9 -8.76 -24.57 8.59
CA GLN A 9 -9.03 -23.80 9.80
C GLN A 9 -9.62 -22.41 9.47
N PHE A 10 -9.08 -21.72 8.45
CA PHE A 10 -9.54 -20.40 8.05
C PHE A 10 -10.86 -20.47 7.31
N TRP A 11 -11.07 -21.53 6.53
CA TRP A 11 -12.34 -21.78 5.85
C TRP A 11 -13.48 -22.07 6.83
N THR A 12 -13.19 -22.88 7.86
CA THR A 12 -14.17 -23.16 8.94
C THR A 12 -14.56 -21.86 9.65
N GLU A 13 -13.56 -21.04 10.00
CA GLU A 13 -13.78 -19.73 10.60
C GLU A 13 -14.58 -18.80 9.69
N LEU A 14 -14.30 -18.79 8.37
CA LEU A 14 -15.09 -18.05 7.38
C LEU A 14 -16.56 -18.50 7.37
N CYS A 15 -16.80 -19.81 7.40
CA CYS A 15 -18.14 -20.38 7.48
C CYS A 15 -18.85 -19.95 8.76
N ASP A 16 -18.15 -19.88 9.89
CA ASP A 16 -18.72 -19.42 11.16
C ASP A 16 -19.06 -17.92 11.13
N VAL A 17 -18.14 -17.08 10.67
CA VAL A 17 -18.33 -15.62 10.61
C VAL A 17 -19.47 -15.22 9.67
N LEU A 18 -19.56 -15.89 8.52
CA LEU A 18 -20.60 -15.64 7.52
C LEU A 18 -21.82 -16.56 7.68
N GLU A 19 -21.90 -17.38 8.73
CA GLU A 19 -23.01 -18.30 8.97
C GLU A 19 -23.37 -19.16 7.74
N LEU A 20 -22.35 -19.68 7.04
CA LEU A 20 -22.51 -20.47 5.82
C LEU A 20 -23.06 -21.86 6.13
N PRO A 21 -23.68 -22.54 5.13
CA PRO A 21 -24.17 -23.90 5.30
C PRO A 21 -23.09 -24.86 5.80
N ASP A 22 -23.44 -25.71 6.78
CA ASP A 22 -22.52 -26.66 7.42
C ASP A 22 -21.82 -27.60 6.41
N ALA A 23 -22.53 -27.96 5.34
CA ALA A 23 -22.00 -28.79 4.25
C ALA A 23 -20.79 -28.17 3.52
N MET A 24 -20.52 -26.87 3.70
CA MET A 24 -19.36 -26.21 3.12
C MET A 24 -18.08 -26.43 3.92
N ARG A 25 -18.15 -26.82 5.20
CA ARG A 25 -16.99 -26.85 6.11
C ARG A 25 -15.87 -27.81 5.71
N HIS A 26 -16.17 -28.85 4.94
CA HIS A 26 -15.25 -29.96 4.71
C HIS A 26 -14.79 -30.12 3.25
N ASP A 27 -15.52 -29.56 2.29
CA ASP A 27 -15.32 -29.86 0.86
C ASP A 27 -14.86 -28.65 0.02
N HIS A 28 -14.33 -27.59 0.62
CA HIS A 28 -13.90 -26.38 -0.11
C HIS A 28 -12.70 -26.58 -1.02
N LEU A 29 -11.96 -27.66 -0.83
CA LEU A 29 -10.89 -28.07 -1.74
C LEU A 29 -11.41 -28.89 -2.93
N ASP A 30 -12.68 -29.33 -2.93
CA ASP A 30 -13.29 -29.98 -4.10
C ASP A 30 -13.66 -28.95 -5.16
N SER A 31 -12.83 -28.85 -6.20
CA SER A 31 -13.02 -27.89 -7.29
C SER A 31 -14.33 -28.07 -8.06
N LYS A 32 -14.97 -29.24 -7.98
CA LYS A 32 -16.30 -29.47 -8.57
C LYS A 32 -17.39 -28.66 -7.87
N ARG A 33 -17.18 -28.25 -6.62
CA ARG A 33 -18.13 -27.47 -5.82
C ARG A 33 -17.88 -25.96 -5.88
N TRP A 34 -16.79 -25.51 -6.51
CA TRP A 34 -16.43 -24.08 -6.50
C TRP A 34 -17.47 -23.17 -7.15
N ASP A 35 -18.15 -23.62 -8.21
CA ASP A 35 -19.22 -22.83 -8.82
C ASP A 35 -20.43 -22.65 -7.90
N GLU A 36 -20.82 -23.71 -7.17
CA GLU A 36 -21.85 -23.66 -6.12
C GLU A 36 -21.43 -22.69 -5.00
N TYR A 37 -20.20 -22.83 -4.50
CA TYR A 37 -19.71 -22.04 -3.37
C TYR A 37 -19.54 -20.58 -3.70
N ARG A 38 -19.12 -20.27 -4.93
CA ARG A 38 -19.04 -18.90 -5.42
C ARG A 38 -20.39 -18.20 -5.34
N ILE A 39 -21.48 -18.86 -5.74
CA ILE A 39 -22.83 -18.29 -5.69
C ILE A 39 -23.28 -18.07 -4.24
N ILE A 40 -23.02 -19.04 -3.35
CA ILE A 40 -23.37 -18.91 -1.93
C ILE A 40 -22.60 -17.75 -1.27
N LEU A 41 -21.28 -17.70 -1.48
CA LEU A 41 -20.43 -16.63 -0.95
C LEU A 41 -20.81 -15.26 -1.52
N GLU A 42 -21.08 -15.17 -2.82
CA GLU A 42 -21.50 -13.92 -3.48
C GLU A 42 -22.79 -13.38 -2.86
N ASN A 43 -23.83 -14.22 -2.76
CA ASN A 43 -25.10 -13.83 -2.17
C ASN A 43 -24.94 -13.41 -0.71
N ARG A 44 -24.17 -14.19 0.07
CA ARG A 44 -24.00 -13.93 1.49
C ARG A 44 -23.20 -12.65 1.76
N VAL A 45 -22.12 -12.43 1.02
CA VAL A 45 -21.30 -11.21 1.15
C VAL A 45 -22.09 -9.97 0.70
N ALA A 46 -22.98 -10.10 -0.29
CA ALA A 46 -23.82 -9.00 -0.77
C ALA A 46 -24.87 -8.51 0.23
N GLU A 47 -25.13 -9.26 1.30
CA GLU A 47 -26.03 -8.86 2.40
C GLU A 47 -25.42 -7.79 3.32
N TYR A 48 -24.12 -7.53 3.17
CA TYR A 48 -23.38 -6.61 4.03
C TYR A 48 -22.69 -5.52 3.22
N ASP A 49 -22.52 -4.36 3.83
CA ASP A 49 -21.54 -3.39 3.37
C ASP A 49 -20.12 -3.76 3.83
N ARG A 50 -19.12 -3.03 3.30
CA ARG A 50 -17.71 -3.27 3.65
C ARG A 50 -17.43 -3.05 5.14
N ALA A 51 -18.04 -2.05 5.76
CA ALA A 51 -17.76 -1.70 7.15
C ALA A 51 -18.33 -2.74 8.12
N GLU A 52 -19.51 -3.29 7.80
CA GLU A 52 -20.10 -4.41 8.53
C GLU A 52 -19.22 -5.65 8.45
N LEU A 53 -18.69 -5.98 7.26
CA LEU A 53 -17.77 -7.09 7.10
C LEU A 53 -16.44 -6.84 7.83
N ASP A 54 -15.89 -5.63 7.75
CA ASP A 54 -14.70 -5.27 8.52
C ASP A 54 -14.92 -5.51 10.03
N ALA A 55 -16.09 -5.16 10.56
CA ALA A 55 -16.43 -5.39 11.96
C ALA A 55 -16.64 -6.88 12.29
N LEU A 56 -17.25 -7.66 11.40
CA LEU A 56 -17.45 -9.10 11.57
C LEU A 56 -16.14 -9.87 11.58
N PHE A 57 -15.18 -9.47 10.74
CA PHE A 57 -13.89 -10.14 10.60
C PHE A 57 -12.80 -9.60 11.54
N ASP A 58 -13.01 -8.46 12.22
CA ASP A 58 -12.02 -7.92 13.16
C ASP A 58 -11.69 -8.91 14.29
N GLY A 59 -10.40 -9.14 14.50
CA GLY A 59 -9.89 -10.12 15.46
C GLY A 59 -10.19 -11.59 15.14
N ARG A 60 -10.81 -11.92 13.99
CA ARG A 60 -11.09 -13.31 13.60
C ARG A 60 -9.86 -13.96 12.95
N ASN A 61 -9.70 -15.26 13.18
CA ASN A 61 -8.58 -16.02 12.66
C ASN A 61 -8.87 -16.57 11.25
N THR A 62 -9.06 -15.68 10.29
CA THR A 62 -9.26 -16.03 8.88
C THR A 62 -8.62 -14.98 7.98
N CYS A 63 -8.25 -15.38 6.77
CA CYS A 63 -7.55 -14.52 5.81
C CYS A 63 -8.54 -13.54 5.15
N TYR A 64 -8.84 -12.45 5.85
CA TYR A 64 -9.66 -11.34 5.37
C TYR A 64 -8.85 -10.04 5.30
N ALA A 65 -9.11 -9.20 4.30
CA ALA A 65 -8.66 -7.83 4.27
C ALA A 65 -9.66 -6.91 3.53
N PRO A 66 -9.86 -5.66 3.99
CA PRO A 66 -10.59 -4.67 3.21
C PRO A 66 -9.81 -4.30 1.96
N VAL A 67 -10.55 -4.03 0.87
CA VAL A 67 -9.97 -3.37 -0.31
C VAL A 67 -10.23 -1.89 -0.14
N LEU A 68 -9.15 -1.15 0.14
CA LEU A 68 -9.18 0.27 0.46
C LEU A 68 -8.79 1.11 -0.75
N THR A 69 -9.38 2.29 -0.86
CA THR A 69 -8.85 3.36 -1.70
C THR A 69 -7.49 3.83 -1.16
N ILE A 70 -6.73 4.57 -1.98
CA ILE A 70 -5.43 5.12 -1.55
C ILE A 70 -5.61 6.03 -0.32
N SER A 71 -6.64 6.89 -0.31
CA SER A 71 -6.92 7.79 0.81
C SER A 71 -7.29 7.03 2.08
N GLU A 72 -8.12 5.98 1.99
CA GLU A 72 -8.43 5.13 3.15
C GLU A 72 -7.20 4.35 3.64
N ALA A 73 -6.35 3.87 2.73
CA ALA A 73 -5.14 3.14 3.08
C ALA A 73 -4.17 4.01 3.88
N VAL A 74 -4.04 5.30 3.56
CA VAL A 74 -3.22 6.26 4.33
C VAL A 74 -3.70 6.36 5.77
N GLU A 75 -5.03 6.45 5.96
CA GLU A 75 -5.65 6.64 7.28
C GLU A 75 -5.88 5.35 8.06
N HIS A 76 -5.72 4.18 7.42
CA HIS A 76 -5.99 2.89 8.04
C HIS A 76 -5.18 2.71 9.34
N PRO A 77 -5.79 2.24 10.46
CA PRO A 77 -5.14 2.17 11.77
C PRO A 77 -3.77 1.47 11.76
N HIS A 78 -3.66 0.35 11.03
CA HIS A 78 -2.38 -0.37 10.86
C HIS A 78 -1.30 0.49 10.19
N ASN A 79 -1.65 1.28 9.17
CA ASN A 79 -0.69 2.10 8.43
C ASN A 79 -0.29 3.34 9.21
N ARG A 80 -1.23 3.96 9.95
CA ARG A 80 -0.93 5.06 10.87
C ARG A 80 -0.03 4.62 12.02
N ALA A 81 -0.36 3.52 12.69
CA ALA A 81 0.44 2.97 13.80
C ALA A 81 1.89 2.68 13.37
N ARG A 82 2.09 2.38 12.08
CA ARG A 82 3.38 2.04 11.51
C ARG A 82 4.05 3.21 10.80
N ASN A 83 3.46 4.40 10.70
CA ASN A 83 3.97 5.48 9.85
C ASN A 83 4.30 4.98 8.42
N THR A 84 3.41 4.16 7.84
CA THR A 84 3.59 3.60 6.48
C THR A 84 3.62 4.68 5.42
N PHE A 85 2.93 5.79 5.66
CA PHE A 85 2.95 6.99 4.81
C PHE A 85 3.51 8.17 5.60
N VAL A 86 4.20 9.06 4.90
CA VAL A 86 4.76 10.31 5.43
C VAL A 86 4.33 11.48 4.54
N THR A 87 4.25 12.67 5.11
CA THR A 87 3.98 13.90 4.37
C THR A 87 5.28 14.68 4.21
N VAL A 88 5.65 14.99 2.98
CA VAL A 88 6.82 15.83 2.66
C VAL A 88 6.35 16.91 1.70
N ASP A 89 6.56 18.18 2.08
CA ASP A 89 6.15 19.33 1.29
C ASP A 89 4.67 19.29 0.88
N GLY A 90 3.80 18.96 1.84
CA GLY A 90 2.34 18.84 1.64
C GLY A 90 1.90 17.61 0.83
N VAL A 91 2.82 16.77 0.34
CA VAL A 91 2.51 15.57 -0.44
C VAL A 91 2.61 14.32 0.43
N VAL A 92 1.52 13.55 0.49
CA VAL A 92 1.48 12.24 1.14
C VAL A 92 2.13 11.20 0.22
N GLN A 93 3.08 10.44 0.75
CA GLN A 93 3.79 9.40 0.01
C GLN A 93 4.21 8.24 0.92
N PRO A 94 4.49 7.04 0.39
CA PRO A 94 5.01 5.93 1.18
C PRO A 94 6.31 6.30 1.90
N ALA A 95 6.42 5.88 3.15
CA ALA A 95 7.69 5.94 3.87
C ALA A 95 8.68 4.92 3.27
N PRO A 96 10.00 5.18 3.33
CA PRO A 96 10.97 4.23 2.81
C PRO A 96 10.88 2.84 3.47
N ALA A 97 11.11 1.81 2.66
CA ALA A 97 11.19 0.42 3.06
C ALA A 97 12.38 -0.27 2.37
N PRO A 98 12.97 -1.34 2.96
CA PRO A 98 12.62 -1.98 4.22
C PRO A 98 13.02 -1.17 5.46
N ARG A 99 12.50 -1.54 6.64
CA ARG A 99 12.81 -0.90 7.93
C ARG A 99 13.75 -1.79 8.74
N PHE A 100 14.77 -1.19 9.32
CA PHE A 100 15.76 -1.89 10.13
C PHE A 100 15.70 -1.41 11.57
N ASP A 101 15.83 -2.35 12.50
CA ASP A 101 15.92 -2.02 13.92
C ASP A 101 17.21 -1.20 14.20
N GLY A 102 17.10 -0.20 15.06
CA GLY A 102 18.19 0.72 15.39
C GLY A 102 18.69 1.62 14.24
N ARG A 103 18.12 1.52 13.03
CA ARG A 103 18.51 2.35 11.87
C ARG A 103 17.27 2.95 11.20
N PRO A 104 16.86 4.16 11.59
CA PRO A 104 15.75 4.84 10.91
C PRO A 104 16.12 5.08 9.44
N PRO A 105 15.18 4.88 8.50
CA PRO A 105 15.41 5.18 7.10
C PRO A 105 15.60 6.69 6.89
N THR A 106 16.42 7.06 5.90
CA THR A 106 16.56 8.46 5.48
C THR A 106 15.20 8.99 5.04
N SER A 107 14.77 10.10 5.63
CA SER A 107 13.51 10.73 5.25
C SER A 107 13.56 11.23 3.79
N PRO A 108 12.49 11.07 3.00
CA PRO A 108 12.44 11.64 1.66
C PRO A 108 12.59 13.16 1.71
N ARG A 109 13.26 13.71 0.70
CA ARG A 109 13.38 15.16 0.51
C ARG A 109 12.25 15.66 -0.40
N PRO A 110 11.85 16.94 -0.30
CA PRO A 110 10.96 17.57 -1.28
C PRO A 110 11.49 17.43 -2.71
N ARG A 111 10.59 17.48 -3.69
CA ARG A 111 10.99 17.56 -5.10
C ARG A 111 11.79 18.85 -5.32
N ARG A 112 12.91 18.74 -6.03
CA ARG A 112 13.64 19.91 -6.53
C ARG A 112 13.16 20.23 -7.93
N ALA A 113 13.10 21.51 -8.26
CA ALA A 113 12.79 21.94 -9.61
C ALA A 113 13.88 21.47 -10.60
N PRO A 114 13.56 21.24 -11.88
CA PRO A 114 14.59 21.06 -12.90
C PRO A 114 15.63 22.18 -12.83
N GLY A 115 16.92 21.86 -12.94
CA GLY A 115 17.99 22.86 -12.90
C GLY A 115 18.42 23.35 -11.50
N ALA A 116 17.64 23.09 -10.45
CA ALA A 116 17.91 23.60 -9.10
C ALA A 116 19.28 23.16 -8.51
N ASP A 117 19.82 22.04 -8.98
CA ASP A 117 21.08 21.46 -8.51
C ASP A 117 22.24 21.64 -9.51
N THR A 118 22.01 22.28 -10.67
CA THR A 118 22.97 22.31 -11.78
C THR A 118 24.32 22.88 -11.38
N VAL A 119 24.34 24.04 -10.71
CA VAL A 119 25.59 24.71 -10.32
C VAL A 119 26.31 23.92 -9.22
N GLU A 120 25.58 23.38 -8.24
CA GLU A 120 26.13 22.56 -7.15
C GLU A 120 26.83 21.32 -7.72
N VAL A 121 26.14 20.57 -8.57
CA VAL A 121 26.65 19.31 -9.16
C VAL A 121 27.83 19.57 -10.12
N LEU A 122 27.79 20.63 -10.93
CA LEU A 122 28.92 20.98 -11.80
C LEU A 122 30.18 21.36 -10.99
N GLY A 123 29.99 22.08 -9.88
CA GLY A 123 31.09 22.39 -8.97
C GLY A 123 31.68 21.14 -8.31
N GLU A 124 30.84 20.21 -7.84
CA GLU A 124 31.27 18.94 -7.24
C GLU A 124 32.02 18.04 -8.23
N THR A 125 31.74 18.18 -9.53
CA THR A 125 32.39 17.39 -10.60
C THR A 125 33.66 18.03 -11.15
N GLY A 126 34.05 19.22 -10.66
CA GLY A 126 35.34 19.83 -10.94
C GLY A 126 35.33 20.96 -11.98
N PHE A 127 34.15 21.41 -12.43
CA PHE A 127 34.07 22.62 -13.25
C PHE A 127 34.39 23.86 -12.42
N SER A 128 35.19 24.75 -12.98
CA SER A 128 35.44 26.07 -12.39
C SER A 128 34.19 26.96 -12.49
N PRO A 129 34.03 27.97 -11.62
CA PRO A 129 32.93 28.93 -11.71
C PRO A 129 32.79 29.58 -13.09
N THR A 130 33.92 29.90 -13.75
CA THR A 130 33.92 30.52 -15.09
C THR A 130 33.42 29.57 -16.18
N GLU A 131 33.75 28.27 -16.09
CA GLU A 131 33.22 27.28 -17.04
C GLU A 131 31.71 27.09 -16.85
N ILE A 132 31.23 27.05 -15.60
CA ILE A 132 29.80 26.94 -15.29
C ILE A 132 29.03 28.15 -15.84
N GLU A 133 29.56 29.36 -15.63
CA GLU A 133 28.97 30.58 -16.18
C GLU A 133 28.88 30.54 -17.72
N SER A 134 29.90 30.01 -18.39
CA SER A 134 29.88 29.83 -19.86
C SER A 134 28.78 28.87 -20.28
N LEU A 135 28.66 27.71 -19.62
CA LEU A 135 27.64 26.70 -19.96
C LEU A 135 26.22 27.23 -19.78
N LEU A 136 25.99 28.06 -18.76
CA LEU A 136 24.71 28.73 -18.52
C LEU A 136 24.44 29.79 -19.60
N ALA A 137 25.43 30.63 -19.91
CA ALA A 137 25.30 31.67 -20.93
C ALA A 137 25.05 31.10 -22.33
N ASP A 138 25.67 29.96 -22.65
CA ASP A 138 25.52 29.26 -23.92
C ASP A 138 24.22 28.43 -24.00
N GLY A 139 23.45 28.35 -22.91
CA GLY A 139 22.20 27.57 -22.83
C GLY A 139 22.41 26.06 -22.89
N VAL A 140 23.63 25.59 -22.60
CA VAL A 140 23.96 24.14 -22.58
C VAL A 140 23.35 23.47 -21.35
N VAL A 141 23.28 24.20 -20.24
CA VAL A 141 22.64 23.80 -18.98
C VAL A 141 21.73 24.92 -18.48
N ASP A 142 20.73 24.58 -17.67
CA ASP A 142 19.82 25.53 -17.04
C ASP A 142 19.96 25.45 -15.52
N SER A 143 19.84 26.59 -14.83
CA SER A 143 19.84 26.69 -13.36
C SER A 143 18.63 27.47 -12.84
N THR A 144 17.66 27.76 -13.72
CA THR A 144 16.43 28.45 -13.34
C THR A 144 15.50 27.48 -12.61
N PRO A 145 14.99 27.83 -11.41
CA PRO A 145 13.94 27.05 -10.75
C PRO A 145 12.61 27.08 -11.50
#